data_AF-A0A3D1J5F8-F1
#
_entry.id   AF-A0A3D1J5F8-F1
#
_cell.length_a   1.000
_cell.length_b   1.000
_cell.length_c   1.000
_cell.angle_alpha   90.00
_cell.angle_beta   90.00
_cell.angle_gamma   90.00
#
_symmetry.space_group_name_H-M   'P 1'
#
loop_
_entity.id
_entity.type
_entity.pdbx_description
1 polymer ?
#
loop_
_entity_poly.entity_id
_entity_poly.type
_entity_poly.pdbx_seq_one_letter_code
_entity_poly.pdbx_strand_id
1 'polypeptide(L)'
;MDSVDLQVLKAAAAWSRKGYQATLCTITRTWGSAPRPVGAMMLIRDDGVVVGSVSGGCIEDDLIARVKDGKLGLLKPEVTSYGVSADEARRFGLPCGGTLQLVMEPIAACPWVDDILGLLDQGRAASRTLDLETGAVTVAAGAAHALCEFDERTLTSTYGPRYRLLIIGAGQLSQYLAQVAQGLDYQVIVCDPREEYTQEWALPGVELTRDMPDDVVVALKLDANCAVVAL
;
A
#
# COMPACT_ATOMS: atom_id res chain seq x y z
N MET A 1 1.59 -9.03 8.98
CA MET A 1 0.34 -8.98 8.19
C MET A 1 0.61 -8.06 7.02
N ASP A 2 0.84 -8.57 5.80
CA ASP A 2 1.24 -7.75 4.63
C ASP A 2 0.20 -6.64 4.32
N SER A 3 0.64 -5.40 4.03
CA SER A 3 -0.25 -4.31 3.61
C SER A 3 -0.95 -4.75 2.35
N VAL A 4 -2.15 -4.22 2.13
CA VAL A 4 -2.85 -4.40 0.86
C VAL A 4 -1.94 -4.02 -0.31
N ASP A 5 -1.17 -2.93 -0.17
CA ASP A 5 -0.24 -2.45 -1.19
C ASP A 5 0.95 -3.40 -1.41
N LEU A 6 1.53 -3.97 -0.34
CA LEU A 6 2.57 -4.99 -0.45
C LEU A 6 2.02 -6.29 -1.07
N GLN A 7 0.80 -6.67 -0.75
CA GLN A 7 0.13 -7.82 -1.37
C GLN A 7 -0.06 -7.58 -2.88
N VAL A 8 -0.43 -6.37 -3.29
CA VAL A 8 -0.54 -5.98 -4.71
C VAL A 8 0.82 -6.10 -5.41
N LEU A 9 1.91 -5.57 -4.83
CA LEU A 9 3.25 -5.67 -5.42
C LEU A 9 3.73 -7.14 -5.51
N LYS A 10 3.53 -7.93 -4.45
CA LYS A 10 3.85 -9.36 -4.44
C LYS A 10 3.05 -10.12 -5.50
N ALA A 11 1.77 -9.81 -5.67
CA ALA A 11 0.92 -10.39 -6.70
C ALA A 11 1.38 -9.99 -8.10
N ALA A 12 1.74 -8.72 -8.32
CA ALA A 12 2.26 -8.23 -9.60
C ALA A 12 3.53 -8.98 -10.02
N ALA A 13 4.50 -9.12 -9.11
CA ALA A 13 5.72 -9.88 -9.36
C ALA A 13 5.41 -11.36 -9.67
N ALA A 14 4.54 -11.98 -8.87
CA ALA A 14 4.19 -13.39 -9.04
C ALA A 14 3.42 -13.67 -10.35
N TRP A 15 2.50 -12.78 -10.73
CA TRP A 15 1.72 -12.91 -11.96
C TRP A 15 2.57 -12.66 -13.19
N SER A 16 3.43 -11.63 -13.15
CA SER A 16 4.38 -11.33 -14.23
C SER A 16 5.31 -12.52 -14.48
N ARG A 17 5.88 -13.12 -13.43
CA ARG A 17 6.73 -14.32 -13.53
C ARG A 17 6.02 -15.56 -14.10
N LYS A 18 4.70 -15.65 -13.91
CA LYS A 18 3.86 -16.73 -14.47
C LYS A 18 3.38 -16.43 -15.89
N GLY A 19 3.74 -15.27 -16.47
CA GLY A 19 3.33 -14.87 -17.82
C GLY A 19 1.89 -14.39 -17.92
N TYR A 20 1.22 -14.09 -16.81
CA TYR A 20 -0.11 -13.49 -16.84
C TYR A 20 -0.01 -12.01 -17.24
N GLN A 21 -1.00 -11.54 -18.00
CA GLN A 21 -1.20 -10.12 -18.21
C GLN A 21 -2.07 -9.57 -17.08
N ALA A 22 -1.66 -8.44 -16.52
CA ALA A 22 -2.43 -7.76 -15.50
C ALA A 22 -2.31 -6.24 -15.67
N THR A 23 -3.27 -5.52 -15.11
CA THR A 23 -3.33 -4.07 -15.09
C THR A 23 -3.24 -3.60 -13.64
N LEU A 24 -2.25 -2.76 -13.34
CA LEU A 24 -2.15 -2.07 -12.06
C LEU A 24 -2.94 -0.77 -12.12
N CYS A 25 -3.77 -0.55 -11.11
CA CYS A 25 -4.59 0.63 -10.92
C CYS A 25 -4.08 1.36 -9.68
N THR A 26 -3.76 2.65 -9.81
CA THR A 26 -3.30 3.49 -8.69
C THR A 26 -4.16 4.74 -8.59
N ILE A 27 -4.71 5.02 -7.41
CA ILE A 27 -5.46 6.26 -7.17
C ILE A 27 -4.51 7.44 -7.19
N THR A 28 -4.71 8.39 -8.11
CA THR A 28 -3.88 9.59 -8.22
C THR A 28 -4.56 10.83 -7.66
N ARG A 29 -5.89 10.91 -7.70
CA ARG A 29 -6.66 12.00 -7.12
C ARG A 29 -8.00 11.51 -6.57
N THR A 30 -8.45 12.14 -5.50
CA THR A 30 -9.77 11.97 -4.89
C THR A 30 -10.36 13.34 -4.64
N TRP A 31 -11.63 13.57 -4.98
CA TRP A 31 -12.38 14.75 -4.55
C TRP A 31 -13.59 14.32 -3.74
N GLY A 32 -13.96 15.09 -2.73
CA GLY A 32 -15.04 14.71 -1.80
C GLY A 32 -14.65 13.51 -0.93
N SER A 33 -15.64 12.69 -0.58
CA SER A 33 -15.41 11.45 0.19
C SER A 33 -15.06 10.31 -0.74
N ALA A 34 -13.84 9.76 -0.59
CA ALA A 34 -13.39 8.57 -1.31
C ALA A 34 -13.12 7.42 -0.31
N PRO A 35 -13.50 6.16 -0.60
CA PRO A 35 -13.32 5.04 0.33
C PRO A 35 -11.85 4.66 0.58
N ARG A 36 -10.96 5.00 -0.35
CA ARG A 36 -9.52 4.70 -0.30
C ARG A 36 -8.72 5.98 -0.59
N PRO A 37 -7.56 6.18 0.05
CA PRO A 37 -6.74 7.37 -0.14
C PRO A 37 -5.97 7.34 -1.47
N VAL A 38 -5.48 8.52 -1.89
CA VAL A 38 -4.48 8.65 -2.97
C VAL A 38 -3.28 7.74 -2.68
N GLY A 39 -2.82 7.02 -3.70
CA GLY A 39 -1.78 6.00 -3.61
C GLY A 39 -2.29 4.57 -3.43
N ALA A 40 -3.55 4.35 -3.06
CA ALA A 40 -4.07 2.99 -2.94
C ALA A 40 -4.06 2.26 -4.30
N MET A 41 -3.69 0.97 -4.26
CA MET A 41 -3.51 0.16 -5.45
C MET A 41 -4.50 -1.00 -5.57
N MET A 42 -4.77 -1.40 -6.80
CA MET A 42 -5.47 -2.63 -7.16
C MET A 42 -4.81 -3.22 -8.40
N LEU A 43 -4.66 -4.54 -8.44
CA LEU A 43 -4.15 -5.28 -9.59
C LEU A 43 -5.24 -6.18 -10.14
N ILE A 44 -5.47 -6.12 -11.45
CA ILE A 44 -6.51 -6.86 -12.15
C ILE A 44 -5.86 -7.71 -13.22
N ARG A 45 -5.98 -9.03 -13.12
CA ARG A 45 -5.52 -9.95 -14.15
C ARG A 45 -6.50 -10.00 -15.32
N ASP A 46 -6.03 -10.35 -16.52
CA ASP A 46 -6.82 -10.47 -17.74
C ASP A 46 -8.04 -11.42 -17.63
N ASP A 47 -7.99 -12.42 -16.75
CA ASP A 47 -9.11 -13.31 -16.45
C ASP A 47 -10.11 -12.77 -15.40
N GLY A 48 -9.81 -11.62 -14.81
CA GLY A 48 -10.64 -10.93 -13.81
C GLY A 48 -10.30 -11.25 -12.35
N VAL A 49 -9.23 -12.02 -12.09
CA VAL A 49 -8.75 -12.19 -10.71
C VAL A 49 -8.12 -10.89 -10.21
N VAL A 50 -8.41 -10.51 -8.96
CA VAL A 50 -8.00 -9.23 -8.39
C VAL A 50 -7.27 -9.37 -7.06
N VAL A 51 -6.38 -8.41 -6.80
CA VAL A 51 -5.73 -8.18 -5.50
C VAL A 51 -5.73 -6.68 -5.23
N GLY A 52 -5.97 -6.28 -3.98
CA GLY A 52 -6.07 -4.86 -3.63
C GLY A 52 -7.48 -4.27 -3.83
N SER A 53 -7.60 -2.97 -3.62
CA SER A 53 -8.88 -2.25 -3.74
C SER A 53 -8.67 -0.75 -3.83
N VAL A 54 -9.47 -0.13 -4.70
CA VAL A 54 -9.51 1.31 -4.92
C VAL A 54 -10.79 1.97 -4.39
N SER A 55 -11.82 1.18 -4.08
CA SER A 55 -13.08 1.65 -3.51
C SER A 55 -13.67 0.65 -2.50
N GLY A 56 -14.95 0.30 -2.63
CA GLY A 56 -15.66 -0.68 -1.81
C GLY A 56 -16.55 -1.63 -2.62
N GLY A 57 -16.31 -1.79 -3.94
CA GLY A 57 -16.96 -2.81 -4.77
C GLY A 57 -17.41 -2.30 -6.15
N CYS A 58 -18.23 -1.24 -6.18
CA CYS A 58 -18.90 -0.84 -7.43
C CYS A 58 -17.93 -0.39 -8.53
N ILE A 59 -16.82 0.27 -8.18
CA ILE A 59 -15.80 0.69 -9.16
C ILE A 59 -14.96 -0.51 -9.58
N GLU A 60 -14.65 -1.42 -8.65
CA GLU A 60 -13.91 -2.65 -8.93
C GLU A 60 -14.61 -3.53 -9.97
N ASP A 61 -15.92 -3.73 -9.87
CA ASP A 61 -16.69 -4.54 -10.83
C ASP A 61 -16.59 -3.99 -12.28
N ASP A 62 -16.66 -2.67 -12.44
CA ASP A 62 -16.52 -2.02 -13.74
C ASP A 62 -15.09 -2.13 -14.28
N LEU A 63 -14.09 -1.90 -13.44
CA LEU A 63 -12.69 -2.05 -13.83
C LEU A 63 -12.38 -3.49 -14.26
N ILE A 64 -12.86 -4.49 -13.52
CA ILE A 64 -12.71 -5.90 -13.86
C ILE A 64 -13.32 -6.19 -15.22
N ALA A 65 -14.57 -5.76 -15.46
CA ALA A 65 -15.24 -5.97 -16.73
C ALA A 65 -14.48 -5.32 -17.90
N ARG A 66 -14.00 -4.09 -17.72
CA ARG A 66 -13.27 -3.35 -18.77
C ARG A 66 -11.90 -3.94 -19.08
N VAL A 67 -11.17 -4.42 -18.07
CA VAL A 67 -9.89 -5.13 -18.28
C VAL A 67 -10.11 -6.44 -19.02
N LYS A 68 -11.09 -7.25 -18.60
CA LYS A 68 -11.44 -8.53 -19.27
C LYS A 68 -11.86 -8.33 -20.73
N ASP A 69 -12.58 -7.25 -21.01
CA ASP A 69 -13.05 -6.90 -22.35
C ASP A 69 -11.92 -6.36 -23.26
N GLY A 70 -10.70 -6.21 -22.75
CA GLY A 70 -9.59 -5.68 -23.55
C GLY A 70 -9.56 -4.14 -23.65
N LYS A 71 -10.36 -3.43 -22.85
CA LYS A 71 -10.66 -2.00 -23.04
C LYS A 71 -9.81 -1.05 -22.18
N LEU A 72 -9.05 -1.57 -21.21
CA LEU A 72 -8.29 -0.74 -20.26
C LEU A 72 -6.91 -1.31 -19.94
N GLY A 73 -5.90 -0.45 -19.99
CA GLY A 73 -4.60 -0.64 -19.34
C GLY A 73 -3.74 -1.79 -19.85
N LEU A 74 -3.96 -2.26 -21.09
CA LEU A 74 -3.27 -3.44 -21.65
C LEU A 74 -2.04 -3.11 -22.50
N LEU A 75 -1.96 -1.89 -23.06
CA LEU A 75 -0.89 -1.53 -24.01
C LEU A 75 -0.01 -0.39 -23.53
N LYS A 76 -0.59 0.61 -22.87
CA LYS A 76 0.12 1.76 -22.34
C LYS A 76 -0.59 2.30 -21.10
N PRO A 77 0.11 3.06 -20.25
CA PRO A 77 -0.54 3.76 -19.15
C PRO A 77 -1.62 4.71 -19.65
N GLU A 78 -2.72 4.80 -18.91
CA GLU A 78 -3.80 5.74 -19.19
C GLU A 78 -4.51 6.18 -17.91
N VAL A 79 -5.16 7.35 -17.97
CA VAL A 79 -5.91 7.91 -16.86
C VAL A 79 -7.39 7.56 -17.03
N THR A 80 -8.00 7.01 -15.97
CA THR A 80 -9.45 6.77 -15.90
C THR A 80 -10.04 7.56 -14.74
N SER A 81 -11.18 8.22 -14.96
CA SER A 81 -11.88 8.99 -13.93
C SER A 81 -13.29 8.47 -13.72
N TYR A 82 -13.74 8.45 -12.47
CA TYR A 82 -15.07 8.03 -12.04
C TYR A 82 -15.77 9.15 -11.27
N GLY A 83 -17.10 9.21 -11.39
CA GLY A 83 -17.94 10.18 -10.69
C GLY A 83 -17.98 11.57 -11.34
N VAL A 84 -17.51 11.70 -12.59
CA VAL A 84 -17.44 12.99 -13.30
C VAL A 84 -18.84 13.60 -13.49
N SER A 85 -19.87 12.76 -13.57
CA SER A 85 -21.28 13.17 -13.53
C SER A 85 -21.99 12.71 -12.25
N ALA A 86 -23.05 13.42 -11.87
CA ALA A 86 -23.87 13.08 -10.70
C ALA A 86 -24.53 11.69 -10.83
N ASP A 87 -24.87 11.28 -12.06
CA ASP A 87 -25.46 9.96 -12.33
C ASP A 87 -24.42 8.84 -12.19
N GLU A 88 -23.17 9.06 -12.61
CA GLU A 88 -22.06 8.13 -12.35
C GLU A 88 -21.73 8.04 -10.86
N ALA A 89 -21.65 9.18 -10.16
CA ALA A 89 -21.38 9.18 -8.72
C ALA A 89 -22.43 8.38 -7.94
N ARG A 90 -23.72 8.50 -8.33
CA ARG A 90 -24.80 7.68 -7.76
C ARG A 90 -24.70 6.21 -8.14
N ARG A 91 -24.35 5.88 -9.40
CA ARG A 91 -24.16 4.49 -9.86
C ARG A 91 -23.02 3.78 -9.11
N PHE A 92 -21.94 4.48 -8.82
CA PHE A 92 -20.76 3.92 -8.16
C PHE A 92 -20.78 4.07 -6.63
N GLY A 93 -21.90 4.51 -6.05
CA GLY A 93 -22.07 4.60 -4.60
C GLY A 93 -21.13 5.61 -3.93
N LEU A 94 -20.66 6.63 -4.64
CA LEU A 94 -19.84 7.72 -4.10
C LEU A 94 -20.78 8.71 -3.39
N PRO A 95 -20.83 8.74 -2.05
CA PRO A 95 -21.75 9.62 -1.35
C PRO A 95 -21.30 11.08 -1.54
N CYS A 96 -22.24 11.94 -1.94
CA CYS A 96 -22.06 13.39 -2.02
C CYS A 96 -21.02 13.89 -3.04
N GLY A 97 -21.07 13.41 -4.30
CA GLY A 97 -20.29 14.03 -5.39
C GLY A 97 -18.80 13.74 -5.34
N GLY A 98 -18.41 12.61 -4.74
CA GLY A 98 -17.02 12.16 -4.78
C GLY A 98 -16.59 11.80 -6.21
N THR A 99 -15.36 12.16 -6.57
CA THR A 99 -14.74 11.73 -7.83
C THR A 99 -13.40 11.06 -7.57
N LEU A 100 -13.06 10.09 -8.41
CA LEU A 100 -11.86 9.27 -8.29
C LEU A 100 -11.08 9.32 -9.61
N GLN A 101 -9.79 9.58 -9.55
CA GLN A 101 -8.89 9.45 -10.69
C GLN A 101 -7.90 8.32 -10.43
N LEU A 102 -7.76 7.46 -11.43
CA LEU A 102 -6.92 6.28 -11.44
C LEU A 102 -5.94 6.37 -12.62
N VAL A 103 -4.70 6.00 -12.40
CA VAL A 103 -3.78 5.61 -13.47
C VAL A 103 -3.85 4.10 -13.60
N MET A 104 -4.11 3.64 -14.83
CA MET A 104 -4.15 2.25 -15.23
C MET A 104 -2.90 1.95 -16.03
N GLU A 105 -2.12 0.95 -15.65
CA GLU A 105 -0.89 0.59 -16.37
C GLU A 105 -0.71 -0.91 -16.55
N PRO A 106 -0.19 -1.36 -17.70
CA PRO A 106 0.06 -2.77 -17.94
C PRO A 106 1.23 -3.29 -17.10
N ILE A 107 1.03 -4.43 -16.46
CA ILE A 107 2.07 -5.23 -15.83
C ILE A 107 2.45 -6.37 -16.78
N ALA A 108 3.47 -6.13 -17.60
CA ALA A 108 4.08 -7.12 -18.48
C ALA A 108 5.60 -7.01 -18.37
N ALA A 109 6.25 -8.06 -17.85
CA ALA A 109 7.70 -8.09 -17.58
C ALA A 109 8.20 -6.82 -16.84
N CYS A 110 7.84 -6.67 -15.57
CA CYS A 110 8.09 -5.46 -14.79
C CYS A 110 9.22 -5.65 -13.75
N PRO A 111 10.50 -5.52 -14.14
CA PRO A 111 11.64 -5.70 -13.22
C PRO A 111 11.60 -4.72 -12.04
N TRP A 112 11.00 -3.54 -12.25
CA TRP A 112 10.82 -2.52 -11.23
C TRP A 112 10.06 -3.02 -10.00
N VAL A 113 9.16 -4.00 -10.15
CA VAL A 113 8.41 -4.55 -8.99
C VAL A 113 9.36 -5.32 -8.08
N ASP A 114 10.24 -6.14 -8.67
CA ASP A 114 11.25 -6.87 -7.91
C ASP A 114 12.30 -5.92 -7.30
N ASP A 115 12.65 -4.82 -7.97
CA ASP A 115 13.53 -3.77 -7.42
C ASP A 115 12.92 -3.11 -6.16
N ILE A 116 11.62 -2.78 -6.20
CA ILE A 116 10.91 -2.22 -5.04
C ILE A 116 10.84 -3.24 -3.91
N LEU A 117 10.42 -4.48 -4.20
CA LEU A 117 10.35 -5.54 -3.19
C LEU A 117 11.71 -5.78 -2.54
N GLY A 118 12.80 -5.78 -3.32
CA GLY A 118 14.17 -5.92 -2.80
C GLY A 118 14.61 -4.77 -1.89
N LEU A 119 14.18 -3.54 -2.16
CA LEU A 119 14.41 -2.40 -1.27
C LEU A 119 13.61 -2.53 0.04
N LEU A 120 12.33 -2.89 -0.06
CA LEU A 120 11.45 -3.07 1.09
C LEU A 120 11.92 -4.20 2.01
N ASP A 121 12.39 -5.33 1.45
CA ASP A 121 12.96 -6.45 2.21
C ASP A 121 14.23 -6.05 2.97
N GLN A 122 14.95 -5.02 2.51
CA GLN A 122 16.11 -4.44 3.20
C GLN A 122 15.70 -3.36 4.23
N GLY A 123 14.40 -3.12 4.44
CA GLY A 123 13.88 -2.05 5.30
C GLY A 123 14.09 -0.65 4.72
N ARG A 124 14.33 -0.54 3.40
CA ARG A 124 14.58 0.74 2.73
C ARG A 124 13.32 1.18 1.99
N ALA A 125 13.02 2.47 2.06
CA ALA A 125 11.98 3.04 1.21
C ALA A 125 12.42 3.01 -0.27
N ALA A 126 11.44 2.87 -1.15
CA ALA A 126 11.58 2.97 -2.59
C ALA A 126 10.67 4.08 -3.12
N SER A 127 11.15 4.84 -4.08
CA SER A 127 10.35 5.76 -4.88
C SER A 127 10.32 5.24 -6.31
N ARG A 128 9.13 5.22 -6.89
CA ARG A 128 8.88 4.79 -8.26
C ARG A 128 8.34 5.95 -9.05
N THR A 129 8.86 6.16 -10.25
CA THR A 129 8.36 7.17 -11.17
C THR A 129 7.98 6.52 -12.51
N LEU A 130 6.71 6.63 -12.89
CA LEU A 130 6.14 6.19 -14.15
C LEU A 130 5.92 7.40 -15.07
N ASP A 131 6.46 7.37 -16.28
CA ASP A 131 6.10 8.31 -17.35
C ASP A 131 4.97 7.70 -18.19
N LEU A 132 3.80 8.36 -18.23
CA LEU A 132 2.60 7.85 -18.91
C LEU A 132 2.69 7.88 -20.44
N GLU A 133 3.55 8.72 -21.02
CA GLU A 133 3.71 8.82 -22.47
C GLU A 133 4.48 7.61 -23.01
N THR A 134 5.53 7.23 -22.29
CA THR A 134 6.47 6.17 -22.70
C THR A 134 6.19 4.82 -22.05
N GLY A 135 5.51 4.80 -20.88
CA GLY A 135 5.40 3.63 -20.02
C GLY A 135 6.69 3.28 -19.29
N ALA A 136 7.72 4.14 -19.35
CA ALA A 136 8.98 3.89 -18.68
C ALA A 136 8.85 4.06 -17.17
N VAL A 137 9.45 3.14 -16.42
CA VAL A 137 9.46 3.15 -14.96
C VAL A 137 10.91 3.27 -14.47
N THR A 138 11.13 4.17 -13.52
CA THR A 138 12.39 4.27 -12.79
C THR A 138 12.13 4.04 -11.30
N VAL A 139 13.09 3.41 -10.62
CA VAL A 139 13.05 3.15 -9.18
C VAL A 139 14.29 3.75 -8.54
N ALA A 140 14.09 4.48 -7.45
CA ALA A 140 15.15 5.05 -6.62
C ALA A 140 14.97 4.60 -5.17
N ALA A 141 16.07 4.43 -4.45
CA ALA A 141 16.02 4.20 -3.02
C ALA A 141 15.85 5.53 -2.26
N GLY A 142 15.05 5.51 -1.21
CA GLY A 142 14.70 6.69 -0.41
C GLY A 142 13.22 7.07 -0.55
N ALA A 143 12.70 7.75 0.47
CA ALA A 143 11.32 8.24 0.47
C ALA A 143 11.28 9.68 -0.06
N ALA A 144 10.36 9.96 -0.98
CA ALA A 144 9.85 11.32 -1.13
C ALA A 144 8.89 11.62 0.05
N HIS A 145 8.71 12.89 0.41
CA HIS A 145 7.80 13.27 1.50
C HIS A 145 6.32 12.93 1.20
N ALA A 146 5.95 12.78 -0.06
CA ALA A 146 4.60 12.41 -0.48
C ALA A 146 4.49 10.93 -0.85
N LEU A 147 3.40 10.30 -0.42
CA LEU A 147 3.08 8.89 -0.70
C LEU A 147 2.80 8.67 -2.20
N CYS A 148 2.15 9.63 -2.86
CA CYS A 148 1.83 9.56 -4.27
C CYS A 148 1.60 10.96 -4.84
N GLU A 149 2.22 11.28 -5.96
CA GLU A 149 2.09 12.55 -6.68
C GLU A 149 1.87 12.30 -8.18
N PHE A 150 0.99 13.09 -8.80
CA PHE A 150 0.66 12.95 -10.21
C PHE A 150 0.48 14.31 -10.89
N ASP A 151 1.33 14.59 -11.88
CA ASP A 151 1.38 15.85 -12.65
C ASP A 151 0.81 15.73 -14.08
N GLU A 152 -0.08 14.76 -14.30
CA GLU A 152 -0.73 14.42 -15.58
C GLU A 152 0.17 13.72 -16.60
N ARG A 153 1.51 13.82 -16.46
CA ARG A 153 2.47 13.09 -17.27
C ARG A 153 3.17 11.99 -16.48
N THR A 154 3.46 12.27 -15.22
CA THR A 154 4.35 11.49 -14.38
C THR A 154 3.63 11.12 -13.10
N LEU A 155 3.61 9.81 -12.79
CA LEU A 155 3.13 9.29 -11.53
C LEU A 155 4.33 8.89 -10.66
N THR A 156 4.51 9.56 -9.53
CA THR A 156 5.50 9.18 -8.52
C THR A 156 4.79 8.52 -7.35
N SER A 157 5.24 7.33 -6.96
CA SER A 157 4.70 6.56 -5.83
C SER A 157 5.82 6.16 -4.89
N THR A 158 5.64 6.42 -3.59
CA THR A 158 6.60 6.09 -2.55
C THR A 158 6.12 4.87 -1.77
N TYR A 159 6.99 3.86 -1.68
CA TYR A 159 6.79 2.65 -0.91
C TYR A 159 7.79 2.67 0.25
N GLY A 160 7.32 2.97 1.44
CA GLY A 160 8.16 3.01 2.63
C GLY A 160 8.21 1.67 3.36
N PRO A 161 9.22 1.45 4.23
CA PRO A 161 9.05 0.49 5.30
C PRO A 161 7.80 0.87 6.09
N ARG A 162 7.07 -0.14 6.58
CA ARG A 162 5.88 0.06 7.42
C ARG A 162 6.16 1.09 8.50
N TYR A 163 5.16 1.90 8.84
CA TYR A 163 5.28 2.70 10.07
C TYR A 163 5.61 1.77 11.23
N ARG A 164 6.65 2.10 11.99
CA ARG A 164 7.13 1.27 13.10
C ARG A 164 6.57 1.84 14.39
N LEU A 165 5.89 1.03 15.18
CA LEU A 165 5.40 1.40 16.49
C LEU A 165 6.16 0.60 17.55
N LEU A 166 6.99 1.30 18.32
CA LEU A 166 7.58 0.77 19.55
C LEU A 166 6.64 1.08 20.71
N ILE A 167 6.12 0.05 21.36
CA ILE A 167 5.33 0.15 22.58
C ILE A 167 6.22 -0.23 23.75
N ILE A 168 6.45 0.70 24.67
CA ILE A 168 7.19 0.46 25.91
C ILE A 168 6.18 0.11 26.99
N GLY A 169 6.33 -1.08 27.57
CA GLY A 169 5.39 -1.69 28.51
C GLY A 169 4.53 -2.75 27.84
N ALA A 170 4.50 -3.97 28.38
CA ALA A 170 3.73 -5.12 27.88
C ALA A 170 2.46 -5.35 28.73
N GLY A 171 1.79 -4.26 29.14
CA GLY A 171 0.54 -4.31 29.89
C GLY A 171 -0.70 -4.63 29.03
N GLN A 172 -1.86 -4.72 29.67
CA GLN A 172 -3.12 -5.03 28.99
C GLN A 172 -3.51 -3.96 27.95
N LEU A 173 -3.22 -2.67 28.22
CA LEU A 173 -3.44 -1.58 27.26
C LEU A 173 -2.58 -1.75 25.99
N SER A 174 -1.35 -2.22 26.16
CA SER A 174 -0.41 -2.45 25.06
C SER A 174 -0.92 -3.53 24.10
N GLN A 175 -1.63 -4.55 24.60
CA GLN A 175 -2.23 -5.58 23.74
C GLN A 175 -3.29 -4.99 22.81
N TYR A 176 -4.20 -4.16 23.34
CA TYR A 176 -5.22 -3.50 22.53
C TYR A 176 -4.59 -2.53 21.52
N LEU A 177 -3.62 -1.73 21.96
CA LEU A 177 -2.90 -0.81 21.08
C LEU A 177 -2.19 -1.57 19.96
N ALA A 178 -1.48 -2.64 20.29
CA ALA A 178 -0.76 -3.46 19.33
C ALA A 178 -1.71 -4.07 18.29
N GLN A 179 -2.89 -4.56 18.72
CA GLN A 179 -3.88 -5.14 17.81
C GLN A 179 -4.47 -4.10 16.86
N VAL A 180 -4.79 -2.90 17.35
CA VAL A 180 -5.25 -1.78 16.50
C VAL A 180 -4.16 -1.35 15.54
N ALA A 181 -2.93 -1.18 16.03
CA ALA A 181 -1.79 -0.74 15.22
C ALA A 181 -1.45 -1.75 14.11
N GLN A 182 -1.51 -3.06 14.39
CA GLN A 182 -1.39 -4.09 13.36
C GLN A 182 -2.48 -3.99 12.29
N GLY A 183 -3.73 -3.69 12.69
CA GLY A 183 -4.82 -3.46 11.75
C GLY A 183 -4.63 -2.21 10.89
N LEU A 184 -3.84 -1.24 11.36
CA LEU A 184 -3.42 -0.04 10.63
C LEU A 184 -2.10 -0.23 9.86
N ASP A 185 -1.62 -1.48 9.76
CA ASP A 185 -0.38 -1.89 9.08
C ASP A 185 0.94 -1.41 9.71
N TYR A 186 0.94 -1.05 10.99
CA TYR A 186 2.20 -0.80 11.68
C TYR A 186 3.00 -2.10 11.86
N GLN A 187 4.32 -2.01 11.72
CA GLN A 187 5.23 -2.98 12.33
C GLN A 187 5.30 -2.68 13.83
N VAL A 188 4.71 -3.55 14.65
CA VAL A 188 4.61 -3.35 16.09
C VAL A 188 5.70 -4.14 16.80
N ILE A 189 6.44 -3.44 17.67
CA ILE A 189 7.44 -4.01 18.57
C ILE A 189 7.02 -3.64 19.99
N VAL A 190 6.93 -4.62 20.87
CA VAL A 190 6.62 -4.43 22.29
C VAL A 190 7.87 -4.71 23.10
N CYS A 191 8.23 -3.76 23.95
CA CYS A 191 9.41 -3.80 24.78
C CYS A 191 8.99 -3.77 26.25
N ASP A 192 9.29 -4.82 27.00
CA ASP A 192 9.16 -4.82 28.45
C ASP A 192 10.23 -5.72 29.08
N PRO A 193 11.16 -5.18 29.89
CA PRO A 193 12.24 -5.97 30.48
C PRO A 193 11.73 -6.95 31.56
N ARG A 194 10.50 -6.77 32.05
CA ARG A 194 9.91 -7.57 33.12
C ARG A 194 9.35 -8.88 32.58
N GLU A 195 9.75 -9.99 33.19
CA GLU A 195 9.32 -11.32 32.77
C GLU A 195 7.80 -11.51 32.97
N GLU A 196 7.27 -10.94 34.04
CA GLU A 196 5.88 -11.07 34.47
C GLU A 196 4.89 -10.55 33.42
N TYR A 197 5.30 -9.56 32.62
CA TYR A 197 4.48 -8.96 31.58
C TYR A 197 4.69 -9.59 30.19
N THR A 198 5.77 -10.34 30.01
CA THR A 198 6.16 -10.90 28.69
C THR A 198 5.86 -12.38 28.55
N GLN A 199 5.76 -13.12 29.66
CA GLN A 199 5.61 -14.58 29.68
C GLN A 199 4.35 -15.08 28.95
N GLU A 200 3.24 -14.35 29.07
CA GLU A 200 1.95 -14.72 28.45
C GLU A 200 1.61 -13.86 27.21
N TRP A 201 2.57 -13.08 26.70
CA TRP A 201 2.31 -12.26 25.52
C TRP A 201 2.14 -13.13 24.28
N ALA A 202 0.93 -13.12 23.71
CA ALA A 202 0.55 -14.04 22.64
C ALA A 202 -0.17 -13.35 21.47
N LEU A 203 0.31 -12.18 21.04
CA LEU A 203 -0.23 -11.51 19.86
C LEU A 203 0.58 -11.88 18.59
N PRO A 204 0.01 -12.63 17.63
CA PRO A 204 0.73 -13.06 16.44
C PRO A 204 1.19 -11.89 15.58
N GLY A 205 2.43 -11.93 15.07
CA GLY A 205 2.98 -10.89 14.20
C GLY A 205 3.37 -9.60 14.91
N VAL A 206 3.45 -9.60 16.24
CA VAL A 206 4.10 -8.56 17.04
C VAL A 206 5.43 -9.10 17.53
N GLU A 207 6.48 -8.31 17.34
CA GLU A 207 7.79 -8.61 17.90
C GLU A 207 7.80 -8.24 19.39
N LEU A 208 8.25 -9.14 20.25
CA LEU A 208 8.38 -8.90 21.68
C LEU A 208 9.86 -8.97 22.06
N THR A 209 10.36 -7.92 22.71
CA THR A 209 11.71 -7.88 23.27
C THR A 209 11.66 -7.62 24.78
N ARG A 210 12.63 -8.24 25.48
CA ARG A 210 12.90 -8.07 26.91
C ARG A 210 14.12 -7.18 27.18
N ASP A 211 14.67 -6.57 26.15
CA ASP A 211 15.78 -5.62 26.29
C ASP A 211 15.31 -4.34 27.00
N MET A 212 16.26 -3.53 27.46
CA MET A 212 15.94 -2.24 28.07
C MET A 212 15.41 -1.26 27.00
N PRO A 213 14.40 -0.43 27.30
CA PRO A 213 13.78 0.44 26.29
C PRO A 213 14.74 1.38 25.56
N ASP A 214 15.76 1.90 26.25
CA ASP A 214 16.81 2.74 25.67
C ASP A 214 17.69 1.98 24.67
N ASP A 215 18.06 0.73 24.98
CA ASP A 215 18.81 -0.13 24.06
C ASP A 215 18.00 -0.43 22.79
N VAL A 216 16.70 -0.72 22.94
CA VAL A 216 15.79 -0.98 21.81
C VAL A 216 15.65 0.25 20.93
N VAL A 217 15.47 1.44 21.50
CA VAL A 217 15.39 2.70 20.74
C VAL A 217 16.65 2.92 19.90
N VAL A 218 17.83 2.68 20.47
CA VAL A 218 19.12 2.82 19.76
C VAL A 218 19.26 1.78 18.65
N ALA A 219 18.94 0.51 18.94
CA ALA A 219 19.03 -0.59 17.99
C ALA A 219 18.10 -0.39 16.79
N LEU A 220 16.89 0.13 17.02
CA LEU A 220 15.89 0.34 15.97
C LEU A 220 16.22 1.51 15.04
N LYS A 221 17.14 2.41 15.39
CA LYS A 221 17.49 3.60 14.61
C LYS A 221 16.23 4.32 14.14
N LEU A 222 15.46 4.83 15.11
CA LEU A 222 14.16 5.46 14.84
C LEU A 222 14.30 6.59 13.82
N ASP A 223 13.34 6.66 12.90
CA ASP A 223 13.25 7.66 11.84
C ASP A 223 11.88 8.36 11.84
N ALA A 224 11.61 9.19 10.83
CA ALA A 224 10.35 9.91 10.69
C ALA A 224 9.11 9.00 10.51
N ASN A 225 9.30 7.71 10.24
CA ASN A 225 8.24 6.70 10.12
C ASN A 225 8.10 5.86 11.40
N CYS A 226 8.74 6.26 12.50
CA CYS A 226 8.65 5.60 13.79
C CYS A 226 7.79 6.40 14.77
N ALA A 227 6.99 5.68 15.56
CA ALA A 227 6.30 6.19 16.73
C ALA A 227 6.73 5.39 17.96
N VAL A 228 6.86 6.08 19.09
CA VAL A 228 7.09 5.46 20.40
C VAL A 228 5.92 5.80 21.30
N VAL A 229 5.33 4.78 21.93
CA VAL A 229 4.26 4.95 22.92
C VAL A 229 4.72 4.26 24.20
N ALA A 230 4.86 5.02 25.29
CA ALA A 230 5.21 4.50 26.59
C ALA A 230 3.95 4.41 27.47
N LEU A 231 3.68 3.20 28.00
CA LEU A 231 2.49 2.84 28.77
C LEU A 231 2.85 2.24 30.14
#